data_AF-A0AAV4GUX1-F1
#
_entry.id   AF-A0AAV4GUX1-F1
#
_cell.length_a   1.000
_cell.length_b   1.000
_cell.length_c   1.000
_cell.angle_alpha   90.00
_cell.angle_beta   90.00
_cell.angle_gamma   90.00
#
_symmetry.space_group_name_H-M   'P 1'
#
loop_
_entity.id
_entity.type
_entity.pdbx_description
1 polymer ?
#
loop_
_entity_poly.entity_id
_entity_poly.type
_entity_poly.pdbx_seq_one_letter_code
_entity_poly.pdbx_strand_id
1 'polypeptide(L)'
;MVFPGSRYCTFIVPGSRYCTFIVRAADTALLLSGQQILHFHGPGQQSLHFYCPGQQILHYYCPGSRYCTIIVPGSRYCTSTVPGSRYRTFIIPGGRYWTFIAPDSR
;
A
#
# COMPACT_ATOMS: atom_id res chain seq x y z
N MET A 1 9.69 9.10 -6.24
CA MET A 1 9.44 9.31 -7.69
C MET A 1 7.99 9.75 -7.85
N VAL A 2 7.69 10.77 -8.66
CA VAL A 2 6.33 11.33 -8.86
C VAL A 2 6.00 11.27 -10.35
N PHE A 3 4.83 10.74 -10.72
CA PHE A 3 4.37 10.62 -12.12
C PHE A 3 3.08 11.43 -12.31
N PRO A 4 3.17 12.69 -12.74
CA PRO A 4 1.98 13.48 -13.04
C PRO A 4 1.31 12.97 -14.34
N GLY A 5 -0.01 12.75 -14.30
CA GLY A 5 -0.84 12.49 -15.48
C GLY A 5 -0.98 11.03 -15.94
N SER A 6 -0.33 10.08 -15.26
CA SER A 6 -0.46 8.66 -15.58
C SER A 6 -1.80 8.10 -15.09
N ARG A 7 -2.57 7.44 -15.97
CA ARG A 7 -3.81 6.75 -15.57
C ARG A 7 -3.56 5.43 -14.85
N TYR A 8 -2.47 4.75 -15.22
CA TYR A 8 -2.03 3.49 -14.62
C TYR A 8 -0.53 3.56 -14.33
N CYS A 9 -0.12 3.13 -13.14
CA CYS A 9 1.31 2.98 -12.82
C CYS A 9 1.59 1.61 -12.20
N THR A 10 2.58 0.92 -12.76
CA THR A 10 3.13 -0.31 -12.19
C THR A 10 4.57 -0.08 -11.77
N PHE A 11 4.90 -0.44 -10.52
CA PHE A 11 6.26 -0.35 -10.02
C PHE A 11 6.76 -1.70 -9.56
N ILE A 12 7.99 -2.01 -9.98
CA ILE A 12 8.73 -3.18 -9.55
C ILE A 12 10.06 -2.67 -9.02
N VAL A 13 10.28 -2.79 -7.72
CA VAL A 13 11.54 -2.40 -7.08
C VAL A 13 12.06 -3.57 -6.25
N PRO A 14 13.01 -4.35 -6.79
CA PRO A 14 13.68 -5.39 -6.03
C PRO A 14 14.88 -4.81 -5.27
N GLY A 15 15.21 -5.41 -4.12
CA GLY A 15 16.53 -5.27 -3.47
C GLY A 15 16.85 -3.93 -2.79
N SER A 16 15.93 -2.97 -2.78
CA SER A 16 16.09 -1.74 -2.00
C SER A 16 15.82 -2.00 -0.51
N ARG A 17 16.64 -1.48 0.41
CA ARG A 17 16.39 -1.61 1.86
C ARG A 17 15.24 -0.74 2.36
N TYR A 18 15.11 0.46 1.80
CA TYR A 18 14.11 1.46 2.17
C TYR A 18 13.44 1.99 0.90
N CYS A 19 12.11 2.02 0.87
CA CYS A 19 11.36 2.58 -0.24
C CYS A 19 10.23 3.49 0.22
N THR A 20 10.14 4.66 -0.41
CA THR A 20 9.03 5.59 -0.23
C THR A 20 8.38 5.90 -1.56
N PHE A 21 7.07 5.66 -1.66
CA PHE A 21 6.28 5.89 -2.86
C PHE A 21 5.18 6.90 -2.58
N ILE A 22 5.06 7.88 -3.47
CA ILE A 22 3.98 8.85 -3.47
C ILE A 22 3.35 8.82 -4.85
N VAL A 23 2.13 8.30 -4.96
CA VAL A 23 1.41 8.20 -6.23
C VAL A 23 0.07 8.90 -6.09
N ARG A 24 -0.31 9.75 -7.06
CA ARG A 24 -1.56 10.51 -7.01
C ARG A 24 -2.36 10.25 -8.27
N ALA A 25 -3.68 10.05 -8.11
CA ALA A 25 -4.66 10.05 -9.19
C ALA A 25 -4.40 9.04 -10.33
N ALA A 26 -3.88 7.86 -10.01
CA ALA A 26 -3.70 6.75 -10.94
C ALA A 26 -4.26 5.46 -10.33
N ASP A 27 -4.75 4.55 -11.16
CA ASP A 27 -4.88 3.15 -10.79
C ASP A 27 -3.48 2.56 -10.65
N THR A 28 -3.21 1.88 -9.54
CA THR A 28 -1.82 1.48 -9.23
C THR A 28 -1.70 0.03 -8.85
N ALA A 29 -0.66 -0.59 -9.39
CA ALA A 29 -0.21 -1.91 -9.01
C ALA A 29 1.24 -1.82 -8.49
N LEU A 30 1.45 -2.19 -7.24
CA LEU A 30 2.77 -2.21 -6.62
C LEU A 30 3.19 -3.62 -6.31
N LEU A 31 4.33 -4.03 -6.88
CA LEU A 31 4.98 -5.31 -6.62
C LEU A 31 6.39 -5.05 -6.08
N LEU A 32 6.55 -5.18 -4.76
CA LEU A 32 7.81 -4.83 -4.08
C LEU A 32 8.25 -6.00 -3.21
N SER A 33 9.48 -6.48 -3.38
CA SER A 33 9.98 -7.62 -2.61
C SER A 33 11.38 -7.36 -2.07
N GLY A 34 11.61 -7.77 -0.82
CA GLY A 34 12.92 -7.74 -0.18
C GLY A 34 13.32 -6.40 0.46
N GLN A 35 12.37 -5.49 0.68
CA GLN A 35 12.65 -4.25 1.43
C GLN A 35 12.54 -4.50 2.93
N GLN A 36 13.33 -3.78 3.73
CA GLN A 36 13.15 -3.79 5.19
C GLN A 36 12.01 -2.87 5.59
N ILE A 37 11.97 -1.67 5.01
CA ILE A 37 10.96 -0.66 5.34
C ILE A 37 10.33 -0.09 4.07
N LEU A 38 9.00 0.02 4.09
CA LEU A 38 8.21 0.58 3.00
C LEU A 38 7.19 1.59 3.52
N HIS A 39 7.22 2.79 2.95
CA HIS A 39 6.20 3.82 3.14
C HIS A 39 5.48 4.10 1.83
N PHE A 40 4.17 3.84 1.79
CA PHE A 40 3.34 4.14 0.63
C PHE A 40 2.28 5.18 0.98
N HIS A 41 2.20 6.22 0.14
CA HIS A 41 1.20 7.27 0.22
C HIS A 41 0.50 7.43 -1.13
N GLY A 42 -0.78 7.06 -1.19
CA GLY A 42 -1.54 7.04 -2.44
C GLY A 42 -2.94 7.65 -2.34
N PRO A 43 -3.11 8.99 -2.36
CA PRO A 43 -4.44 9.60 -2.25
C PRO A 43 -5.20 9.62 -3.58
N GLY A 44 -6.51 9.42 -3.50
CA GLY A 44 -7.46 9.70 -4.59
C GLY A 44 -7.37 8.74 -5.78
N GLN A 45 -7.10 7.47 -5.52
CA GLN A 45 -7.00 6.42 -6.55
C GLN A 45 -8.37 5.78 -6.79
N GLN A 46 -8.69 5.31 -8.01
CA GLN A 46 -9.93 4.52 -8.15
C GLN A 46 -9.71 3.10 -7.63
N SER A 47 -8.59 2.49 -8.02
CA SER A 47 -8.17 1.17 -7.60
C SER A 47 -6.69 1.13 -7.21
N LEU A 48 -6.38 0.37 -6.18
CA LEU A 48 -5.03 0.04 -5.80
C LEU A 48 -4.92 -1.46 -5.53
N HIS A 49 -3.88 -2.05 -6.13
CA HIS A 49 -3.38 -3.38 -5.79
C HIS A 49 -1.97 -3.28 -5.23
N PHE A 50 -1.76 -3.76 -4.01
CA PHE A 50 -0.49 -3.69 -3.32
C PHE A 50 -0.05 -5.09 -2.88
N TYR A 51 1.04 -5.60 -3.44
CA TYR A 51 1.62 -6.89 -3.09
C TYR A 51 3.07 -6.72 -2.66
N CYS A 52 3.33 -6.92 -1.36
CA CYS A 52 4.65 -6.67 -0.78
C CYS A 52 5.07 -7.75 0.22
N PRO A 53 5.69 -8.85 -0.24
CA PRO A 53 6.20 -9.90 0.62
C PRO A 53 7.49 -9.49 1.36
N GLY A 54 7.67 -10.04 2.56
CA GLY A 54 8.96 -10.10 3.25
C GLY A 54 9.43 -8.77 3.86
N GLN A 55 8.52 -7.83 4.07
CA GLN A 55 8.82 -6.53 4.68
C GLN A 55 9.11 -6.69 6.18
N GLN A 56 9.99 -5.90 6.80
CA GLN A 56 10.02 -5.85 8.27
C GLN A 56 8.97 -4.88 8.79
N ILE A 57 8.90 -3.70 8.17
CA ILE A 57 8.00 -2.61 8.56
C ILE A 57 7.29 -2.09 7.31
N LEU A 58 5.96 -2.05 7.36
CA LEU A 58 5.12 -1.48 6.33
C LEU A 58 4.24 -0.37 6.91
N HIS A 59 4.32 0.81 6.31
CA HIS A 59 3.41 1.92 6.55
C HIS A 59 2.66 2.25 5.28
N TYR A 60 1.34 2.14 5.35
CA TYR A 60 0.45 2.31 4.23
C TYR A 60 -0.61 3.37 4.54
N TYR A 61 -0.75 4.36 3.65
CA TYR A 61 -1.78 5.38 3.73
C TYR A 61 -2.40 5.66 2.36
N CYS A 62 -3.69 5.37 2.21
CA CYS A 62 -4.42 5.57 0.96
C CYS A 62 -5.85 6.05 1.23
N PRO A 63 -6.06 7.37 1.30
CA PRO A 63 -7.36 7.94 1.50
C PRO A 63 -8.15 8.02 0.19
N GLY A 64 -9.45 7.77 0.27
CA GLY A 64 -10.42 8.02 -0.79
C GLY A 64 -10.31 7.08 -1.99
N SER A 65 -9.79 5.86 -1.80
CA SER A 65 -9.71 4.87 -2.87
C SER A 65 -11.00 4.08 -3.03
N ARG A 66 -11.57 3.87 -4.23
CA ARG A 66 -12.82 3.08 -4.32
C ARG A 66 -12.58 1.61 -3.98
N TYR A 67 -11.49 1.04 -4.50
CA TYR A 67 -11.08 -0.34 -4.27
C TYR A 67 -9.63 -0.39 -3.78
N CYS A 68 -9.41 -1.07 -2.67
CA CYS A 68 -8.09 -1.25 -2.08
C CYS A 68 -7.85 -2.73 -1.77
N THR A 69 -6.86 -3.33 -2.42
CA THR A 69 -6.40 -4.68 -2.11
C THR A 69 -4.95 -4.64 -1.66
N ILE A 70 -4.68 -5.17 -0.48
CA ILE A 70 -3.36 -5.20 0.14
C ILE A 70 -3.02 -6.63 0.54
N ILE A 71 -1.88 -7.11 0.07
CA ILE A 71 -1.36 -8.45 0.35
C ILE A 71 0.09 -8.33 0.81
N VAL A 72 0.34 -8.65 2.07
CA VAL A 72 1.63 -8.39 2.73
C VAL A 72 2.04 -9.60 3.57
N PRO A 73 2.52 -10.68 2.95
CA PRO A 73 2.94 -11.86 3.66
C PRO A 73 4.28 -11.63 4.36
N GLY A 74 4.40 -12.12 5.59
CA GLY A 74 5.65 -12.14 6.36
C GLY A 74 6.09 -10.79 6.93
N SER A 75 5.20 -9.80 7.00
CA SER A 75 5.54 -8.50 7.60
C SER A 75 5.59 -8.53 9.12
N ARG A 76 6.68 -8.07 9.75
CA ARG A 76 6.74 -8.03 11.23
C ARG A 76 5.82 -6.96 11.81
N TYR A 77 5.84 -5.77 11.24
CA TYR A 77 5.00 -4.64 11.64
C TYR A 77 4.28 -4.08 10.42
N CYS A 78 2.95 -3.99 10.48
CA CYS A 78 2.15 -3.41 9.42
C CYS A 78 1.17 -2.38 10.00
N THR A 79 1.26 -1.14 9.53
CA THR A 79 0.27 -0.10 9.80
C THR A 79 -0.41 0.27 8.50
N SER A 80 -1.73 0.10 8.45
CA SER A 80 -2.54 0.40 7.27
C SER A 80 -3.65 1.39 7.63
N THR A 81 -3.69 2.51 6.92
CA THR A 81 -4.68 3.57 7.11
C THR A 81 -5.40 3.87 5.79
N VAL A 82 -6.69 3.54 5.72
CA VAL A 82 -7.46 3.55 4.46
C VAL A 82 -8.84 4.19 4.65
N PRO A 83 -8.92 5.50 4.92
CA PRO A 83 -10.18 6.20 5.11
C PRO A 83 -10.94 6.39 3.80
N GLY A 84 -12.28 6.30 3.85
CA GLY A 84 -13.16 6.68 2.74
C GLY A 84 -13.16 5.70 1.56
N SER A 85 -12.59 4.50 1.72
CA SER A 85 -12.60 3.47 0.69
C SER A 85 -13.83 2.57 0.75
N ARG A 86 -14.49 2.32 -0.39
CA ARG A 86 -15.74 1.53 -0.44
C ARG A 86 -15.50 0.04 -0.25
N TYR A 87 -14.47 -0.50 -0.89
CA TYR A 87 -14.12 -1.91 -0.82
C TYR A 87 -12.68 -2.07 -0.40
N ARG A 88 -12.44 -2.92 0.61
CA ARG A 88 -11.12 -3.13 1.18
C ARG A 88 -10.87 -4.61 1.42
N THR A 89 -9.74 -5.10 0.94
CA THR A 89 -9.29 -6.48 1.15
C THR A 89 -7.87 -6.45 1.68
N PHE A 90 -7.64 -7.05 2.85
CA PHE A 90 -6.31 -7.16 3.46
C PHE A 90 -5.97 -8.63 3.72
N ILE A 91 -4.83 -9.08 3.19
CA ILE A 91 -4.32 -10.44 3.38
C ILE A 91 -2.89 -10.33 3.93
N ILE A 92 -2.71 -10.60 5.22
CA ILE A 92 -1.43 -10.41 5.93
C ILE A 92 -1.05 -11.69 6.67
N PRO A 93 -0.63 -12.75 5.96
CA PRO A 93 -0.26 -14.00 6.60
C PRO A 93 1.12 -13.89 7.26
N GLY A 94 1.26 -14.48 8.45
CA GLY A 94 2.54 -14.62 9.14
C GLY A 94 3.11 -13.33 9.75
N GLY A 95 2.32 -12.27 9.86
CA GLY A 95 2.77 -11.05 10.52
C GLY A 95 2.68 -11.11 12.04
N ARG A 96 3.47 -10.29 12.75
CA ARG A 96 3.47 -10.27 14.22
C ARG A 96 2.57 -9.17 14.79
N TYR A 97 2.66 -7.96 14.25
CA TYR A 97 1.92 -6.81 14.76
C TYR A 97 1.26 -6.08 13.60
N TRP A 98 -0.05 -5.86 13.71
CA TRP A 98 -0.83 -5.18 12.69
C TRP A 98 -1.74 -4.15 13.33
N THR A 99 -1.73 -2.96 12.76
CA THR A 99 -2.67 -1.89 13.11
C THR A 99 -3.43 -1.50 11.84
N PHE A 100 -4.74 -1.52 11.92
CA PHE A 100 -5.62 -1.12 10.84
C PHE A 100 -6.49 0.05 11.28
N ILE A 101 -6.40 1.16 10.55
CA ILE A 101 -7.12 2.39 10.82
C ILE A 101 -8.01 2.68 9.61
N ALA A 102 -9.31 2.54 9.82
CA ALA A 102 -10.34 2.72 8.81
C ALA A 102 -11.39 3.70 9.33
N PRO A 103 -11.08 5.00 9.43
CA PRO A 103 -12.06 5.98 9.79
C PRO A 103 -13.00 6.17 8.61
N ASP A 104 -14.22 5.65 8.75
CA ASP A 104 -15.35 6.04 7.93
C ASP A 104 -16.31 6.83 8.81
N SER A 105 -16.39 8.14 8.55
CA SER A 105 -17.45 8.98 9.11
C SER A 105 -18.60 9.00 8.13
N ARG A 106 -19.74 8.43 8.55
CA ARG A 106 -21.12 8.62 8.08
C ARG A 106 -21.35 9.07 6.64
#